data_AF-A0A7L2YQT5-F1
#
_entry.id   AF-A0A7L2YQT5-F1
#
_cell.length_a   1.000
_cell.length_b   1.000
_cell.length_c   1.000
_cell.angle_alpha   90.00
_cell.angle_beta   90.00
_cell.angle_gamma   90.00
#
_symmetry.space_group_name_H-M   'P 1'
#
loop_
_entity.id
_entity.type
_entity.pdbx_description
1 polymer ?
#
loop_
_entity_poly.entity_id
_entity_poly.type
_entity_poly.pdbx_seq_one_letter_code
_entity_poly.pdbx_strand_id
1 'polypeptide(L)'
;ISFNSVDSSLSSLKNCQSYINTGMDIATHVALDLVESFNDVEDVNSVENVMLEYAAMDRELNHYMKAIEETVNQIKREKPENIPDLKYLVNEKFTALESKNTDSDLQKNEKYMYFKDQLKEMRKQCKSYLKKKKDSL
;
A
#
# COMPACT_ATOMS: atom_id res chain seq x y z
N ILE A 1 10.52 27.96 -16.65
CA ILE A 1 9.47 27.59 -15.65
C ILE A 1 10.18 26.89 -14.50
N SER A 2 9.96 27.34 -13.25
CA SER A 2 10.47 26.65 -12.06
C SER A 2 9.41 25.68 -11.53
N PHE A 3 9.83 24.51 -11.07
CA PHE A 3 8.96 23.46 -10.53
C PHE A 3 9.24 23.16 -9.05
N ASN A 4 9.96 24.04 -8.35
CA ASN A 4 10.42 23.80 -6.97
C ASN A 4 9.25 23.56 -5.99
N SER A 5 8.10 24.21 -6.20
CA SER A 5 6.90 23.99 -5.40
C SER A 5 6.29 22.60 -5.62
N VAL A 6 6.39 22.08 -6.85
CA VAL A 6 5.96 20.71 -7.20
C VAL A 6 6.89 19.70 -6.54
N ASP A 7 8.21 19.92 -6.60
CA ASP A 7 9.20 19.04 -5.96
C ASP A 7 9.00 18.98 -4.43
N SER A 8 8.66 20.12 -3.81
CA SER A 8 8.34 20.21 -2.37
C SER A 8 7.04 19.47 -2.02
N SER A 9 6.01 19.62 -2.86
CA SER A 9 4.72 18.93 -2.68
C SER A 9 4.88 17.41 -2.85
N LEU A 10 5.65 16.98 -3.85
CA LEU A 10 5.99 15.59 -4.11
C LEU A 10 6.76 14.97 -2.93
N SER A 11 7.70 15.71 -2.33
CA SER A 11 8.41 15.28 -1.13
C SER A 11 7.46 15.09 0.06
N SER A 12 6.45 15.95 0.18
CA SER A 12 5.40 15.80 1.21
C SER A 12 4.54 14.56 0.97
N LEU A 13 4.20 14.25 -0.29
CA LEU A 13 3.48 13.02 -0.66
C LEU A 13 4.32 11.76 -0.37
N LYS A 14 5.63 11.80 -0.63
CA LYS A 14 6.56 10.71 -0.24
C LYS A 14 6.57 10.51 1.28
N ASN A 15 6.49 11.58 2.06
CA ASN A 15 6.33 11.46 3.51
C ASN A 15 4.96 10.84 3.88
N CYS A 16 3.87 11.18 3.17
CA CYS A 16 2.57 10.56 3.38
C CYS A 16 2.59 9.03 3.17
N GLN A 17 3.39 8.55 2.23
CA GLN A 17 3.60 7.11 2.01
C GLN A 17 4.11 6.39 3.26
N SER A 18 4.91 7.05 4.09
CA SER A 18 5.37 6.47 5.35
C SER A 18 4.20 6.21 6.32
N TYR A 19 3.16 7.03 6.31
CA TYR A 19 1.97 6.83 7.16
C TYR A 19 1.14 5.63 6.72
N ILE A 20 1.04 5.38 5.41
CA ILE A 20 0.42 4.16 4.88
C ILE A 20 1.18 2.94 5.38
N ASN A 21 2.51 2.96 5.27
CA ASN A 21 3.37 1.89 5.76
C ASN A 21 3.22 1.64 7.26
N THR A 22 3.12 2.69 8.08
CA THR A 22 2.85 2.57 9.51
C THR A 22 1.46 1.99 9.78
N GLY A 23 0.44 2.39 9.03
CA GLY A 23 -0.90 1.83 9.12
C GLY A 23 -0.91 0.31 8.86
N MET A 24 -0.18 -0.15 7.86
CA MET A 24 0.00 -1.58 7.57
C MET A 24 0.71 -2.34 8.71
N ASP A 25 1.71 -1.72 9.35
CA ASP A 25 2.40 -2.33 10.49
C ASP A 25 1.45 -2.47 11.69
N ILE A 26 0.65 -1.44 11.97
CA ILE A 26 -0.36 -1.47 13.03
C ILE A 26 -1.40 -2.56 12.75
N ALA A 27 -1.95 -2.60 11.54
CA ALA A 27 -2.93 -3.62 11.14
C ALA A 27 -2.34 -5.03 11.29
N THR A 28 -1.07 -5.21 10.94
CA THR A 28 -0.37 -6.49 11.15
C THR A 28 -0.35 -6.89 12.62
N HIS A 29 0.04 -5.98 13.53
CA HIS A 29 0.04 -6.26 14.96
C HIS A 29 -1.35 -6.58 15.50
N VAL A 30 -2.37 -5.81 15.11
CA VAL A 30 -3.76 -6.08 15.50
C VAL A 30 -4.21 -7.48 15.07
N ALA A 31 -3.90 -7.89 13.83
CA ALA A 31 -4.26 -9.23 13.36
C ALA A 31 -3.54 -10.35 14.12
N LEU A 32 -2.29 -10.14 14.53
CA LEU A 32 -1.52 -11.10 15.32
C LEU A 32 -2.12 -11.25 16.73
N ASP A 33 -2.46 -10.15 17.40
CA ASP A 33 -3.10 -10.14 18.72
C ASP A 33 -4.47 -10.84 18.68
N LEU A 34 -5.23 -10.67 17.59
CA LEU A 34 -6.52 -11.36 17.37
C LEU A 34 -6.35 -12.88 17.19
N VAL A 35 -5.34 -13.32 16.44
CA VAL A 35 -5.03 -14.75 16.30
C VAL A 35 -4.60 -15.36 17.63
N GLU A 36 -3.80 -14.64 18.42
CA GLU A 36 -3.32 -15.11 19.72
C GLU A 36 -4.45 -15.23 20.76
N SER A 37 -5.35 -14.24 20.79
CA SER A 37 -6.37 -14.13 21.84
C SER A 37 -7.49 -15.16 21.73
N PHE A 38 -8.11 -15.35 20.55
CA PHE A 38 -9.29 -16.23 20.43
C PHE A 38 -9.45 -16.94 19.07
N ASN A 39 -8.48 -16.83 18.18
CA ASN A 39 -8.56 -17.36 16.81
C ASN A 39 -9.85 -16.91 16.09
N ASP A 40 -10.21 -15.64 16.26
CA ASP A 40 -11.36 -15.01 15.59
C ASP A 40 -11.04 -14.84 14.10
N VAL A 41 -11.63 -15.71 13.28
CA VAL A 41 -11.37 -15.73 11.85
C VAL A 41 -12.03 -14.54 11.16
N GLU A 42 -13.17 -14.05 11.66
CA GLU A 42 -13.90 -12.94 11.05
C GLU A 42 -13.16 -11.61 11.27
N ASP A 43 -12.70 -11.35 12.49
CA ASP A 43 -11.93 -10.14 12.79
C ASP A 43 -10.61 -10.11 12.01
N VAL A 44 -9.91 -11.24 11.90
CA VAL A 44 -8.67 -11.32 11.12
C VAL A 44 -8.93 -11.11 9.62
N ASN A 45 -10.04 -11.61 9.08
CA ASN A 45 -10.43 -11.34 7.70
C ASN A 45 -10.75 -9.86 7.47
N SER A 46 -11.37 -9.19 8.45
CA SER A 46 -11.60 -7.74 8.39
C SER A 46 -10.28 -6.97 8.32
N VAL A 47 -9.29 -7.36 9.12
CA VAL A 47 -7.96 -6.72 9.08
C VAL A 47 -7.22 -7.03 7.78
N GLU A 48 -7.40 -8.21 7.19
CA GLU A 48 -6.87 -8.54 5.85
C GLU A 48 -7.44 -7.61 4.77
N ASN A 49 -8.73 -7.26 4.85
CA ASN A 49 -9.33 -6.28 3.94
C ASN A 49 -8.70 -4.88 4.12
N VAL A 50 -8.49 -4.45 5.37
CA VAL A 50 -7.80 -3.17 5.67
C VAL A 50 -6.37 -3.16 5.10
N MET A 51 -5.67 -4.30 5.14
CA MET A 51 -4.35 -4.43 4.53
C MET A 51 -4.39 -4.28 3.00
N LEU A 52 -5.42 -4.80 2.33
CA LEU A 52 -5.63 -4.60 0.90
C LEU A 52 -5.98 -3.14 0.56
N GLU A 53 -6.78 -2.47 1.39
CA GLU A 53 -7.08 -1.04 1.25
C GLU A 53 -5.82 -0.18 1.36
N TYR A 54 -4.93 -0.47 2.32
CA TYR A 54 -3.63 0.20 2.40
C TYR A 54 -2.73 -0.10 1.21
N ALA A 55 -2.70 -1.34 0.71
CA ALA A 55 -1.95 -1.68 -0.49
C ALA A 55 -2.47 -0.94 -1.73
N ALA A 56 -3.79 -0.77 -1.85
CA ALA A 56 -4.41 0.01 -2.91
C ALA A 56 -4.03 1.50 -2.80
N MET A 57 -4.13 2.06 -1.59
CA MET A 57 -3.77 3.45 -1.34
C MET A 57 -2.29 3.75 -1.62
N ASP A 58 -1.38 2.84 -1.25
CA ASP A 58 0.05 2.95 -1.56
C ASP A 58 0.29 2.94 -3.08
N ARG A 59 -0.36 2.02 -3.80
CA ARG A 59 -0.28 1.94 -5.27
C ARG A 59 -0.78 3.22 -5.93
N GLU A 60 -1.96 3.69 -5.55
CA GLU A 60 -2.58 4.91 -6.09
C GLU A 60 -1.68 6.14 -5.85
N LEU A 61 -1.16 6.29 -4.62
CA LEU A 61 -0.25 7.38 -4.28
C LEU A 61 1.04 7.33 -5.13
N ASN A 62 1.62 6.15 -5.29
CA ASN A 62 2.81 5.94 -6.13
C ASN A 62 2.54 6.30 -7.59
N HIS A 63 1.40 5.89 -8.15
CA HIS A 63 1.04 6.22 -9.52
C HIS A 63 0.79 7.71 -9.71
N TYR A 64 0.14 8.37 -8.74
CA TYR A 64 -0.07 9.81 -8.79
C TYR A 64 1.26 10.58 -8.74
N MET A 65 2.17 10.21 -7.83
CA MET A 65 3.52 10.79 -7.77
C MET A 65 4.27 10.59 -9.09
N LYS A 66 4.22 9.39 -9.66
CA LYS A 66 4.86 9.07 -10.94
C LYS A 66 4.29 9.88 -12.09
N ALA A 67 2.96 10.05 -12.17
CA ALA A 67 2.32 10.86 -13.20
C ALA A 67 2.75 12.34 -13.12
N ILE A 68 2.92 12.88 -11.92
CA ILE A 68 3.49 14.23 -11.70
C ILE A 68 4.95 14.28 -12.17
N GLU A 69 5.79 13.36 -11.72
CA GLU A 69 7.21 13.31 -12.09
C GLU A 69 7.39 13.21 -13.62
N GLU A 70 6.65 12.31 -14.28
CA GLU A 70 6.67 12.14 -15.73
C GLU A 70 6.22 13.41 -16.46
N THR A 71 5.16 14.07 -15.99
CA THR A 71 4.66 15.32 -16.60
C THR A 71 5.69 16.44 -16.46
N VAL A 72 6.24 16.64 -15.27
CA VAL A 72 7.26 17.68 -15.04
C VAL A 72 8.50 17.42 -15.90
N ASN A 73 8.97 16.17 -15.96
CA ASN A 73 10.13 15.78 -16.76
C ASN A 73 9.88 15.99 -18.25
N GLN A 74 8.66 15.68 -18.72
CA GLN A 74 8.24 15.93 -20.09
C GLN A 74 8.34 17.43 -20.45
N ILE A 75 7.77 18.32 -19.62
CA ILE A 75 7.80 19.77 -19.86
C ILE A 75 9.23 20.33 -19.81
N LYS A 76 10.05 19.87 -18.85
CA LYS A 76 11.46 20.27 -18.75
C LYS A 76 12.26 19.90 -20.01
N ARG A 77 11.96 18.75 -20.61
CA ARG A 77 12.61 18.25 -21.83
C ARG A 77 12.12 18.95 -23.10
N GLU A 78 10.80 19.01 -23.28
CA GLU A 78 10.17 19.50 -24.51
C GLU A 78 10.19 21.01 -24.62
N LYS A 79 10.27 21.73 -23.49
CA LYS A 79 10.29 23.21 -23.42
C LYS A 79 9.26 23.83 -24.37
N PRO A 80 7.97 23.46 -24.25
CA PRO A 80 6.95 23.91 -25.18
C PRO A 80 6.82 25.44 -25.14
N GLU A 81 6.50 26.04 -26.29
CA GLU A 81 6.30 27.50 -26.42
C GLU A 81 5.14 27.98 -25.55
N ASN A 82 4.07 27.19 -25.46
CA ASN A 82 2.92 27.44 -24.59
C ASN A 82 2.87 26.40 -23.48
N ILE A 83 2.53 26.83 -22.26
CA ILE A 83 2.34 25.90 -21.13
C ILE A 83 1.08 25.07 -21.39
N PRO A 84 1.18 23.74 -21.49
CA PRO A 84 0.01 22.88 -21.66
C PRO A 84 -0.77 22.75 -20.36
N ASP A 85 -1.98 22.20 -20.42
CA ASP A 85 -2.76 21.87 -19.24
C ASP A 85 -2.09 20.74 -18.44
N LEU A 86 -1.32 21.13 -17.42
CA LEU A 86 -0.58 20.20 -16.57
C LEU A 86 -1.53 19.27 -15.79
N LYS A 87 -2.71 19.76 -15.40
CA LYS A 87 -3.68 18.95 -14.66
C LYS A 87 -4.22 17.85 -15.56
N TYR A 88 -4.59 18.20 -16.80
CA TYR A 88 -5.01 17.22 -17.79
C TYR A 88 -3.92 16.16 -18.03
N LEU A 89 -2.67 16.57 -18.25
CA LEU A 89 -1.56 15.64 -18.53
C LEU A 89 -1.29 14.70 -17.35
N VAL A 90 -1.30 15.20 -16.11
CA VAL A 90 -1.14 14.35 -14.91
C VAL A 90 -2.29 13.35 -14.82
N ASN A 91 -3.54 13.81 -15.00
CA ASN A 91 -4.70 12.93 -14.94
C ASN A 91 -4.70 11.86 -16.03
N GLU A 92 -4.30 12.20 -17.26
CA GLU A 92 -4.18 11.26 -18.37
C GLU A 92 -3.15 10.16 -18.05
N LYS A 93 -1.95 10.55 -17.60
CA LYS A 93 -0.90 9.59 -17.20
C LYS A 93 -1.32 8.73 -16.00
N PHE A 94 -1.91 9.35 -14.98
CA PHE A 94 -2.41 8.65 -13.81
C PHE A 94 -3.49 7.62 -14.19
N THR A 95 -4.47 8.01 -15.00
CA THR A 95 -5.53 7.11 -15.48
C THR A 95 -4.96 5.96 -16.30
N ALA A 96 -3.95 6.21 -17.13
CA ALA A 96 -3.29 5.17 -17.93
C ALA A 96 -2.42 4.20 -17.09
N LEU A 97 -1.94 4.64 -15.91
CA LEU A 97 -1.30 3.77 -14.93
C LEU A 97 -2.36 2.92 -14.21
N GLU A 98 -3.45 3.54 -13.74
CA GLU A 98 -4.53 2.84 -13.04
C GLU A 98 -5.26 1.82 -13.92
N SER A 99 -5.44 2.11 -15.21
CA SER A 99 -6.13 1.21 -16.14
C SER A 99 -5.42 -0.12 -16.38
N LYS A 100 -4.15 -0.25 -15.97
CA LYS A 100 -3.36 -1.48 -16.12
C LYS A 100 -3.41 -2.37 -14.89
N ASN A 101 -4.01 -1.89 -13.80
CA ASN A 101 -4.01 -2.59 -12.53
C ASN A 101 -5.19 -3.54 -12.41
N THR A 102 -4.98 -4.60 -11.62
CA THR A 102 -6.02 -5.49 -11.14
C THR A 102 -5.96 -5.60 -9.61
N ASP A 103 -7.06 -6.01 -8.99
CA ASP A 103 -7.08 -6.28 -7.54
C ASP A 103 -6.09 -7.39 -7.15
N SER A 104 -5.80 -8.30 -8.08
CA SER A 104 -4.79 -9.35 -7.87
C SER A 104 -3.37 -8.81 -7.70
N ASP A 105 -3.09 -7.61 -8.21
CA ASP A 105 -1.78 -6.97 -8.05
C ASP A 105 -1.58 -6.45 -6.63
N LEU A 106 -2.66 -6.16 -5.88
CA LEU A 106 -2.57 -5.77 -4.47
C LEU A 106 -1.99 -6.89 -3.61
N GLN A 107 -2.24 -8.15 -3.99
CA GLN A 107 -1.71 -9.31 -3.28
C GLN A 107 -0.20 -9.48 -3.43
N LYS A 108 0.42 -8.76 -4.39
CA LYS A 108 1.88 -8.75 -4.60
C LYS A 108 2.59 -7.65 -3.81
N ASN A 109 1.85 -6.82 -3.06
CA ASN A 109 2.45 -5.83 -2.19
C ASN A 109 3.31 -6.53 -1.12
N GLU A 110 4.56 -6.08 -0.96
CA GLU A 110 5.54 -6.75 -0.09
C GLU A 110 5.08 -6.84 1.37
N LYS A 111 4.49 -5.77 1.90
CA LYS A 111 3.96 -5.75 3.27
C LYS A 111 2.72 -6.65 3.41
N TYR A 112 1.86 -6.69 2.40
CA TYR A 112 0.72 -7.61 2.39
C TYR A 112 1.17 -9.08 2.38
N MET A 113 2.15 -9.43 1.54
CA MET A 113 2.73 -10.78 1.50
C MET A 113 3.34 -11.16 2.85
N TYR A 114 4.13 -10.26 3.43
CA TYR A 114 4.74 -10.47 4.74
C TYR A 114 3.70 -10.66 5.86
N PHE A 115 2.62 -9.89 5.84
CA PHE A 115 1.48 -10.05 6.73
C PHE A 115 0.85 -11.45 6.61
N LYS A 116 0.58 -11.92 5.39
CA LYS A 116 0.01 -13.27 5.17
C LYS A 116 0.92 -14.38 5.67
N ASP A 117 2.23 -14.23 5.49
CA ASP A 117 3.22 -15.18 5.99
C ASP A 117 3.27 -15.21 7.52
N GLN A 118 3.29 -14.05 8.18
CA GLN A 118 3.25 -13.96 9.65
C GLN A 118 1.97 -14.59 10.23
N LEU A 119 0.81 -14.31 9.64
CA LEU A 119 -0.45 -14.92 10.06
C LEU A 119 -0.42 -16.45 9.94
N LYS A 120 0.17 -16.96 8.86
CA LYS A 120 0.30 -18.41 8.62
C LYS A 120 1.19 -19.06 9.68
N GLU A 121 2.31 -18.44 10.03
CA GLU A 121 3.21 -18.95 11.06
C GLU A 121 2.59 -18.88 12.46
N MET A 122 1.95 -17.76 12.81
CA MET A 122 1.27 -17.62 14.11
C MET A 122 0.19 -18.69 14.29
N ARG A 123 -0.67 -18.91 13.28
CA ARG A 123 -1.70 -19.96 13.31
C ARG A 123 -1.12 -21.37 13.51
N LYS A 124 0.06 -21.68 12.95
CA LYS A 124 0.73 -22.97 13.18
C LYS A 124 1.21 -23.11 14.63
N GLN A 125 1.75 -22.03 15.20
CA GLN A 125 2.22 -22.00 16.59
C GLN A 125 1.05 -22.20 17.57
N CYS A 126 -0.04 -21.45 17.42
CA CYS A 126 -1.24 -21.60 18.25
C CYS A 126 -1.81 -23.04 18.20
N LYS A 127 -1.93 -23.62 16.99
CA LYS A 127 -2.38 -25.02 16.83
C LYS A 127 -1.46 -26.02 17.53
N SER A 128 -0.15 -25.82 17.43
CA SER A 128 0.85 -26.68 18.07
C SER A 128 0.78 -26.59 19.60
N TYR A 129 0.58 -25.38 20.14
CA TYR A 129 0.40 -25.14 21.57
C TYR A 129 -0.86 -25.82 22.12
N LEU A 130 -2.00 -25.66 21.43
CA LEU A 130 -3.27 -26.30 21.82
C LEU A 130 -3.19 -27.83 21.80
N LYS A 131 -2.50 -28.41 20.82
CA LYS A 131 -2.27 -29.87 20.73
C LYS A 131 -1.49 -30.39 21.93
N LYS A 132 -0.35 -29.75 22.26
CA LYS A 132 0.47 -30.13 23.42
C LYS A 132 -0.31 -30.06 24.73
N LYS A 133 -1.14 -29.03 24.91
CA LYS A 133 -1.98 -28.87 26.11
C LYS A 133 -3.04 -29.96 26.25
N LYS A 134 -3.57 -30.46 25.12
CA LYS A 134 -4.54 -31.56 25.09
C LYS A 134 -3.89 -32.91 25.40
N ASP A 135 -2.68 -33.15 24.91
CA ASP A 135 -1.93 -34.40 25.15
C ASP A 135 -1.38 -34.50 26.59
N SER A 136 -1.36 -33.38 27.34
CA SER A 136 -0.94 -33.31 28.75
C SER A 136 -2.06 -33.42 29.78
N LEU A 137 -3.32 -33.61 29.35
CA LEU A 137 -4.51 -33.69 30.19
C LEU A 137 -5.11 -35.10 30.15
#